data_AF-A0A2R8A8Q4-F1
#
_entry.id   AF-A0A2R8A8Q4-F1
#
_cell.length_a   1.000
_cell.length_b   1.000
_cell.length_c   1.000
_cell.angle_alpha   90.00
_cell.angle_beta   90.00
_cell.angle_gamma   90.00
#
_symmetry.space_group_name_H-M   'P 1'
#
loop_
_entity.id
_entity.type
_entity.pdbx_description
1 polymer ?
#
loop_
_entity_poly.entity_id
_entity_poly.type
_entity_poly.pdbx_seq_one_letter_code
_entity_poly.pdbx_strand_id
1 'polypeptide(L)'
;MSFEPIIYALIFVGVLLMVEGIYLLIFGKSVRLESKINRRLELLEKGEDPEDVLETLRAERDQHRKNTGIPVLAPLYERAAQANIAFTPRGLVLVMATLAIMCFVAMTIFSSAGIVLRIGVSFIMGYGGLYMWLNNKAKARMELFEEQLPDAVELIVRSLRVGHPFSSSVSIVAQEMPDPLGTEFGIIADEATYGMEITESLNRLAERISVQDLRFLAVAVNIQSQSGGNLAEVLAGLAVVIRSRFKLFRRVKAITAEAKWSGWFLSMFPLLAIIMIQLVEPNYYDDVEETSLFIPAMIVVGIMLVVNIIYMRAMVNIKV
;
A
#
# COMPACT_ATOMS: atom_id res chain seq x y z
N MET A 1 29.08 -20.81 10.10
CA MET A 1 27.86 -19.99 10.31
C MET A 1 26.63 -20.82 9.96
N SER A 2 25.60 -20.91 10.80
CA SER A 2 24.40 -21.67 10.48
C SER A 2 23.62 -20.97 9.35
N PHE A 3 23.30 -21.70 8.29
CA PHE A 3 22.54 -21.18 7.14
C PHE A 3 21.04 -20.93 7.45
N GLU A 4 20.60 -21.24 8.67
CA GLU A 4 19.21 -21.20 9.10
C GLU A 4 18.55 -19.80 8.96
N PRO A 5 19.19 -18.67 9.33
CA PRO A 5 18.57 -17.36 9.16
C PRO A 5 18.32 -16.98 7.69
N ILE A 6 19.23 -17.39 6.80
CA ILE A 6 19.10 -17.16 5.36
C ILE A 6 17.94 -17.98 4.80
N ILE A 7 17.82 -19.23 5.25
CA ILE A 7 16.71 -20.13 4.88
C ILE A 7 15.36 -19.53 5.32
N TYR A 8 15.25 -19.01 6.54
CA TYR A 8 14.00 -18.37 7.00
C TYR A 8 13.66 -17.11 6.19
N ALA A 9 14.65 -16.29 5.84
CA ALA A 9 14.44 -15.12 4.98
C ALA A 9 13.97 -15.52 3.57
N LEU A 10 14.57 -16.56 2.97
CA LEU A 10 14.17 -17.08 1.67
C LEU A 10 12.75 -17.65 1.68
N ILE A 11 12.38 -18.38 2.74
CA ILE A 11 11.00 -18.88 2.90
C ILE A 11 10.03 -17.70 3.00
N PHE A 12 10.36 -16.64 3.75
CA PHE A 12 9.51 -15.45 3.86
C PHE A 12 9.29 -14.75 2.52
N VAL A 13 10.37 -14.57 1.74
CA VAL A 13 10.29 -13.98 0.40
C VAL A 13 9.48 -14.87 -0.53
N GLY A 14 9.68 -16.19 -0.47
CA GLY A 14 8.89 -17.16 -1.23
C GLY A 14 7.39 -17.06 -0.93
N VAL A 15 7.02 -16.89 0.35
CA VAL A 15 5.63 -16.66 0.77
C VAL A 15 5.08 -15.41 0.13
N LEU A 16 5.78 -14.27 0.18
CA LEU A 16 5.33 -13.01 -0.43
C LEU A 16 5.10 -13.16 -1.94
N LEU A 17 6.03 -13.81 -2.66
CA LEU A 17 5.89 -14.07 -4.09
C LEU A 17 4.72 -15.00 -4.39
N MET A 18 4.45 -15.96 -3.50
CA MET A 18 3.35 -16.90 -3.67
C MET A 18 1.99 -16.26 -3.41
N VAL A 19 1.87 -15.35 -2.45
CA VAL A 19 0.64 -14.55 -2.27
C VAL A 19 0.34 -13.76 -3.55
N GLU A 20 1.35 -13.08 -4.09
CA GLU A 20 1.21 -12.35 -5.36
C GLU A 20 0.87 -13.31 -6.51
N GLY A 21 1.52 -14.47 -6.59
CA GLY A 21 1.26 -15.48 -7.62
C GLY A 21 -0.16 -16.05 -7.56
N ILE A 22 -0.65 -16.44 -6.38
CA ILE A 22 -2.03 -16.90 -6.17
C ILE A 22 -3.01 -15.79 -6.53
N TYR A 23 -2.73 -14.56 -6.10
CA TYR A 23 -3.55 -13.40 -6.44
C TYR A 23 -3.62 -13.18 -7.96
N LEU A 24 -2.49 -13.23 -8.66
CA LEU A 24 -2.46 -13.11 -10.13
C LEU A 24 -3.06 -14.32 -10.85
N LEU A 25 -3.07 -15.52 -10.27
CA LEU A 25 -3.74 -16.66 -10.89
C LEU A 25 -5.27 -16.56 -10.77
N ILE A 26 -5.77 -16.16 -9.60
CA ILE A 26 -7.21 -16.04 -9.34
C ILE A 26 -7.77 -14.77 -9.98
N PHE A 27 -7.06 -13.64 -9.83
CA PHE A 27 -7.51 -12.31 -10.21
C PHE A 27 -6.69 -11.71 -11.35
N GLY A 28 -5.72 -12.41 -11.95
CA GLY A 28 -4.88 -11.83 -13.01
C GLY A 28 -5.66 -11.38 -14.24
N LYS A 29 -6.86 -11.92 -14.48
CA LYS A 29 -7.75 -11.39 -15.53
C LYS A 29 -8.39 -10.06 -15.15
N SER A 30 -8.70 -9.81 -13.87
CA SER A 30 -9.20 -8.53 -13.36
C SER A 30 -8.09 -7.53 -12.98
N VAL A 31 -6.85 -8.01 -12.76
CA VAL A 31 -5.67 -7.20 -12.39
C VAL A 31 -4.82 -6.82 -13.61
N ARG A 32 -4.86 -7.61 -14.70
CA ARG A 32 -4.28 -7.22 -16.00
C ARG A 32 -5.06 -6.11 -16.70
N LEU A 33 -6.20 -5.71 -16.15
CA LEU A 33 -6.78 -4.41 -16.43
C LEU A 33 -6.03 -3.36 -15.61
N GLU A 34 -4.79 -3.12 -16.01
CA GLU A 34 -4.21 -1.78 -16.11
C GLU A 34 -5.03 -0.91 -17.09
N SER A 35 -6.35 -1.08 -17.14
CA SER A 35 -7.16 -0.12 -17.84
C SER A 35 -7.07 1.15 -17.03
N LYS A 36 -6.52 2.18 -17.66
CA LYS A 36 -6.80 3.59 -17.33
C LYS A 36 -8.31 3.91 -17.33
N ILE A 37 -9.17 2.91 -17.49
CA ILE A 37 -10.63 2.96 -17.62
C ILE A 37 -11.20 2.59 -16.26
N ASN A 38 -12.06 3.47 -15.78
CA ASN A 38 -12.84 3.34 -14.57
C ASN A 38 -13.64 2.03 -14.54
N ARG A 39 -13.50 1.22 -13.48
CA ARG A 39 -14.20 -0.07 -13.28
C ARG A 39 -15.71 0.05 -13.41
N ARG A 40 -16.31 1.15 -12.92
CA ARG A 40 -17.75 1.43 -13.13
C ARG A 40 -18.09 1.53 -14.61
N LEU A 41 -17.28 2.24 -15.40
CA LEU A 41 -17.49 2.37 -16.84
C LEU A 41 -17.30 1.02 -17.55
N GLU A 42 -16.34 0.21 -17.12
CA GLU A 42 -16.13 -1.13 -17.66
C GLU A 42 -17.36 -2.04 -17.46
N LEU A 43 -18.03 -1.96 -16.32
CA LEU A 43 -19.26 -2.73 -16.05
C LEU A 43 -20.44 -2.20 -16.87
N LEU A 44 -20.59 -0.88 -17.00
CA LEU A 44 -21.61 -0.27 -17.85
C LEU A 44 -21.42 -0.59 -19.34
N GLU A 45 -20.17 -0.63 -19.82
CA GLU A 45 -19.84 -1.02 -21.20
C GLU A 45 -20.21 -2.48 -21.50
N LYS A 46 -20.23 -3.35 -20.48
CA LYS A 46 -20.67 -4.75 -20.61
C LYS A 46 -22.20 -4.89 -20.68
N GLY A 47 -22.93 -3.79 -20.59
CA GLY A 47 -24.39 -3.76 -20.66
C GLY A 47 -25.08 -4.17 -19.35
N GLU A 48 -24.37 -4.12 -18.22
CA GLU A 48 -24.98 -4.26 -16.90
C GLU A 48 -25.87 -3.05 -16.61
N ASP A 49 -27.01 -3.27 -15.95
CA ASP A 49 -27.91 -2.19 -15.53
C ASP A 49 -27.19 -1.28 -14.53
N PRO A 50 -27.26 0.07 -14.65
CA PRO A 50 -26.69 0.98 -13.65
C PRO A 50 -27.00 0.64 -12.20
N GLU A 51 -28.19 0.09 -11.90
CA GLU A 51 -28.55 -0.33 -10.55
C GLU A 51 -27.73 -1.56 -10.10
N ASP A 52 -27.62 -2.58 -10.97
CA ASP A 52 -26.82 -3.78 -10.74
C ASP A 52 -25.33 -3.46 -10.59
N VAL A 53 -24.82 -2.50 -11.37
CA VAL A 53 -23.44 -2.01 -11.28
C VAL A 53 -23.19 -1.38 -9.92
N LEU A 54 -24.09 -0.50 -9.46
CA LEU A 54 -23.97 0.14 -8.16
C LEU A 54 -24.03 -0.91 -7.04
N GLU A 55 -24.94 -1.88 -7.12
CA GLU A 55 -25.02 -2.96 -6.14
C GLU A 55 -23.74 -3.80 -6.11
N THR A 56 -23.18 -4.14 -7.27
CA THR A 56 -21.93 -4.89 -7.39
C THR A 56 -20.76 -4.13 -6.77
N LEU A 57 -20.60 -2.85 -7.11
CA LEU A 57 -19.55 -1.99 -6.55
C LEU A 57 -19.70 -1.79 -5.04
N ARG A 58 -20.93 -1.64 -4.55
CA ARG A 58 -21.22 -1.57 -3.10
C ARG A 58 -20.93 -2.89 -2.41
N ALA A 59 -21.25 -4.02 -3.03
CA ALA A 59 -20.95 -5.34 -2.50
C ALA A 59 -19.43 -5.58 -2.42
N GLU A 60 -18.68 -5.25 -3.47
CA GLU A 60 -17.21 -5.29 -3.50
C GLU A 60 -16.61 -4.38 -2.41
N ARG A 61 -17.17 -3.18 -2.23
CA ARG A 61 -16.77 -2.20 -1.19
C ARG A 61 -17.02 -2.70 0.22
N ASP A 62 -18.23 -3.19 0.51
CA ASP A 62 -18.70 -3.50 1.86
C ASP A 62 -18.41 -4.97 2.29
N GLN A 63 -17.82 -5.80 1.41
CA GLN A 63 -17.54 -7.22 1.69
C GLN A 63 -16.70 -7.46 2.96
N HIS A 64 -15.80 -6.53 3.30
CA HIS A 64 -14.88 -6.63 4.44
C HIS A 64 -15.42 -5.98 5.72
N ARG A 65 -16.43 -5.11 5.61
CA ARG A 65 -16.94 -4.29 6.72
C ARG A 65 -17.78 -5.09 7.73
N LYS A 66 -18.46 -6.15 7.28
CA LYS A 66 -19.37 -6.96 8.13
C LYS A 66 -18.66 -8.04 8.95
N ASN A 67 -17.39 -8.34 8.68
CA ASN A 67 -16.71 -9.54 9.21
C ASN A 67 -15.60 -9.30 10.23
N THR A 68 -15.57 -8.15 10.90
CA THR A 68 -14.55 -7.78 11.91
C THR A 68 -14.71 -8.45 13.28
N GLY A 69 -15.50 -9.52 13.40
CA GLY A 69 -15.78 -10.18 14.69
C GLY A 69 -14.58 -10.87 15.36
N ILE A 70 -13.47 -11.09 14.65
CA ILE A 70 -12.25 -11.72 15.20
C ILE A 70 -11.12 -10.68 15.25
N PRO A 71 -10.58 -10.33 16.43
CA PRO A 71 -9.63 -9.23 16.60
C PRO A 71 -8.30 -9.45 15.85
N VAL A 72 -7.89 -10.70 15.65
CA VAL A 72 -6.67 -11.03 14.89
C VAL A 72 -6.85 -10.83 13.37
N LEU A 73 -8.07 -10.97 12.85
CA LEU A 73 -8.34 -10.82 11.41
C LEU A 73 -8.77 -9.39 11.03
N ALA A 74 -9.22 -8.58 12.00
CA ALA A 74 -9.64 -7.20 11.77
C ALA A 74 -8.59 -6.36 11.03
N PRO A 75 -7.28 -6.39 11.36
CA PRO A 75 -6.27 -5.64 10.62
C PRO A 75 -6.12 -6.10 9.16
N LEU A 76 -6.29 -7.40 8.89
CA LEU A 76 -6.24 -7.92 7.52
C LEU A 76 -7.45 -7.46 6.71
N TYR A 77 -8.65 -7.49 7.30
CA TYR A 77 -9.87 -7.02 6.64
C TYR A 77 -9.83 -5.53 6.36
N GLU A 78 -9.32 -4.73 7.29
CA GLU A 78 -9.17 -3.28 7.10
C GLU A 78 -8.20 -2.97 5.93
N ARG A 79 -7.05 -3.63 5.88
CA ARG A 79 -6.09 -3.45 4.77
C ARG A 79 -6.62 -4.00 3.45
N ALA A 80 -7.34 -5.11 3.47
CA ALA A 80 -7.99 -5.66 2.26
C ALA A 80 -9.08 -4.71 1.73
N ALA A 81 -9.85 -4.07 2.62
CA ALA A 81 -10.83 -3.05 2.26
C ALA A 81 -10.15 -1.81 1.66
N GLN A 82 -9.09 -1.31 2.28
CA GLN A 82 -8.31 -0.18 1.76
C GLN A 82 -7.70 -0.48 0.39
N ALA A 83 -7.23 -1.72 0.19
CA ALA A 83 -6.70 -2.18 -1.09
C ALA A 83 -7.78 -2.46 -2.16
N ASN A 84 -9.07 -2.43 -1.80
CA ASN A 84 -10.21 -2.85 -2.64
C ASN A 84 -10.02 -4.25 -3.24
N ILE A 85 -9.52 -5.18 -2.44
CA ILE A 85 -9.26 -6.55 -2.91
C ILE A 85 -10.50 -7.42 -2.67
N ALA A 86 -10.97 -8.06 -3.73
CA ALA A 86 -12.13 -8.97 -3.78
C ALA A 86 -11.93 -10.33 -3.07
N PHE A 87 -11.24 -10.36 -1.94
CA PHE A 87 -11.24 -11.57 -1.12
C PHE A 87 -12.51 -11.63 -0.29
N THR A 88 -13.29 -12.69 -0.45
CA THR A 88 -14.29 -13.01 0.57
C THR A 88 -13.57 -13.26 1.91
N PRO A 89 -14.18 -12.96 3.07
CA PRO A 89 -13.55 -13.23 4.36
C PRO A 89 -13.11 -14.68 4.54
N ARG A 90 -13.88 -15.62 3.99
CA ARG A 90 -13.52 -17.05 3.93
C ARG A 90 -12.31 -17.28 3.03
N GLY A 91 -12.25 -16.63 1.86
CA GLY A 91 -11.10 -16.66 0.96
C GLY A 91 -9.82 -16.15 1.63
N LEU A 92 -9.90 -15.08 2.43
CA LEU A 92 -8.77 -14.53 3.16
C LEU A 92 -8.22 -15.54 4.19
N VAL A 93 -9.11 -16.16 4.98
CA VAL A 93 -8.71 -17.21 5.94
C VAL A 93 -8.14 -18.44 5.23
N LEU A 94 -8.69 -18.85 4.10
CA LEU A 94 -8.15 -19.95 3.29
C LEU A 94 -6.76 -19.62 2.77
N VAL A 95 -6.55 -18.43 2.21
CA VAL A 95 -5.23 -17.98 1.76
C VAL A 95 -4.25 -17.99 2.94
N MET A 96 -4.62 -17.41 4.08
CA MET A 96 -3.79 -17.44 5.29
C MET A 96 -3.43 -18.87 5.73
N ALA A 97 -4.40 -19.79 5.73
CA ALA A 97 -4.18 -21.19 6.09
C ALA A 97 -3.26 -21.90 5.10
N THR A 98 -3.45 -21.70 3.79
CA THR A 98 -2.57 -22.28 2.76
C THR A 98 -1.14 -21.78 2.89
N LEU A 99 -0.93 -20.49 3.16
CA LEU A 99 0.40 -19.92 3.38
C LEU A 99 1.03 -20.48 4.65
N ALA A 100 0.28 -20.60 5.74
CA ALA A 100 0.78 -21.17 6.98
C ALA A 100 1.19 -22.65 6.82
N ILE A 101 0.39 -23.45 6.10
CA ILE A 101 0.71 -24.85 5.78
C ILE A 101 1.98 -24.92 4.94
N MET A 102 2.12 -24.07 3.92
CA MET A 102 3.30 -24.10 3.07
C MET A 102 4.57 -23.60 3.78
N CYS A 103 4.47 -22.58 4.61
CA CYS A 103 5.55 -22.19 5.52
C CYS A 103 6.01 -23.37 6.37
N PHE A 104 5.05 -24.12 6.94
CA PHE A 104 5.33 -25.28 7.78
C PHE A 104 6.02 -26.41 7.01
N VAL A 105 5.55 -26.72 5.79
CA VAL A 105 6.17 -27.72 4.91
C VAL A 105 7.58 -27.28 4.51
N ALA A 106 7.77 -26.02 4.11
CA ALA A 106 9.08 -25.48 3.75
C ALA A 106 10.05 -25.55 4.95
N MET A 107 9.62 -25.17 6.15
CA MET A 107 10.46 -25.31 7.35
C MET A 107 10.77 -26.77 7.69
N THR A 108 9.87 -27.70 7.41
CA THR A 108 10.11 -29.12 7.65
C THR A 108 11.18 -29.69 6.72
N ILE A 109 11.26 -29.19 5.48
CA ILE A 109 12.25 -29.63 4.49
C ILE A 109 13.61 -28.95 4.73
N PHE A 110 13.61 -27.66 5.05
CA PHE A 110 14.83 -26.84 5.05
C PHE A 110 15.39 -26.50 6.45
N SER A 111 14.69 -26.82 7.54
CA SER A 111 15.15 -26.51 8.91
C SER A 111 15.08 -27.73 9.82
N SER A 112 16.03 -27.86 10.75
CA SER A 112 16.08 -28.89 11.80
C SER A 112 15.29 -28.51 13.07
N ALA A 113 14.60 -27.36 13.06
CA ALA A 113 13.88 -26.84 14.22
C ALA A 113 12.83 -27.81 14.80
N GLY A 114 12.62 -27.76 16.12
CA GLY A 114 11.59 -28.56 16.78
C GLY A 114 10.17 -28.27 16.28
N ILE A 115 9.30 -29.28 16.30
CA ILE A 115 7.93 -29.22 15.74
C ILE A 115 7.11 -28.03 16.28
N VAL A 116 7.24 -27.73 17.57
CA VAL A 116 6.54 -26.62 18.23
C VAL A 116 7.00 -25.26 17.68
N LEU A 117 8.30 -25.09 17.48
CA LEU A 117 8.88 -23.87 16.91
C LEU A 117 8.42 -23.68 15.46
N ARG A 118 8.39 -24.76 14.67
CA ARG A 118 7.95 -24.72 13.26
C ARG A 118 6.50 -24.25 13.13
N ILE A 119 5.59 -24.78 13.96
CA ILE A 119 4.18 -24.38 13.96
C ILE A 119 4.05 -22.89 14.33
N GLY A 120 4.71 -22.45 15.40
CA GLY A 120 4.64 -21.05 15.82
C GLY A 120 5.14 -20.08 14.75
N VAL A 121 6.32 -20.36 14.18
CA VAL A 121 6.93 -19.48 13.18
C VAL A 121 6.18 -19.53 11.85
N SER A 122 5.63 -20.68 11.44
CA SER A 122 4.87 -20.78 10.19
C SER A 122 3.58 -19.96 10.21
N PHE A 123 2.88 -19.92 11.35
CA PHE A 123 1.72 -19.04 11.53
C PHE A 123 2.10 -17.57 11.51
N ILE A 124 3.18 -17.18 12.19
CA ILE A 124 3.66 -15.79 12.21
C ILE A 124 4.08 -15.35 10.80
N MET A 125 4.80 -16.20 10.06
CA MET A 125 5.24 -15.89 8.70
C MET A 125 4.07 -15.86 7.71
N GLY A 126 3.09 -16.77 7.83
CA GLY A 126 1.90 -16.78 6.99
C GLY A 126 1.03 -15.55 7.20
N TYR A 127 0.72 -15.22 8.47
CA TYR A 127 -0.03 -14.01 8.82
C TYR A 127 0.73 -12.73 8.46
N GLY A 128 2.01 -12.64 8.83
CA GLY A 128 2.85 -11.48 8.60
C GLY A 128 3.12 -11.23 7.11
N GLY A 129 3.34 -12.30 6.33
CA GLY A 129 3.48 -12.22 4.87
C GLY A 129 2.21 -11.68 4.20
N LEU A 130 1.05 -12.22 4.57
CA LEU A 130 -0.23 -11.75 4.03
C LEU A 130 -0.53 -10.31 4.45
N TYR A 131 -0.30 -9.96 5.72
CA TYR A 131 -0.47 -8.60 6.22
C TYR A 131 0.44 -7.61 5.49
N MET A 132 1.72 -7.93 5.33
CA MET A 132 2.69 -7.08 4.63
C MET A 132 2.28 -6.88 3.16
N TRP A 133 1.83 -7.95 2.51
CA TRP A 133 1.33 -7.89 1.14
C TRP A 133 0.10 -6.99 1.00
N LEU A 134 -0.93 -7.19 1.84
CA LEU A 134 -2.14 -6.37 1.87
C LEU A 134 -1.82 -4.91 2.18
N ASN A 135 -0.96 -4.67 3.17
CA ASN A 135 -0.52 -3.33 3.54
C ASN A 135 0.19 -2.62 2.37
N ASN A 136 1.06 -3.32 1.64
CA ASN A 136 1.73 -2.75 0.48
C ASN A 136 0.75 -2.42 -0.65
N LYS A 137 -0.22 -3.30 -0.94
CA LYS A 137 -1.27 -3.04 -1.95
C LYS A 137 -2.18 -1.87 -1.54
N ALA A 138 -2.61 -1.83 -0.29
CA ALA A 138 -3.41 -0.73 0.27
C ALA A 138 -2.66 0.59 0.17
N LYS A 139 -1.38 0.60 0.55
CA LYS A 139 -0.53 1.80 0.48
C LYS A 139 -0.36 2.28 -0.96
N ALA A 140 -0.08 1.36 -1.90
CA ALA A 140 0.05 1.72 -3.32
C ALA A 140 -1.25 2.31 -3.90
N ARG A 141 -2.41 1.71 -3.58
CA ARG A 141 -3.72 2.26 -4.00
C ARG A 141 -3.96 3.64 -3.39
N MET A 142 -3.60 3.84 -2.12
CA MET A 142 -3.76 5.12 -1.44
C MET A 142 -2.85 6.21 -2.02
N GLU A 143 -1.57 5.88 -2.26
CA GLU A 143 -0.63 6.79 -2.92
C GLU A 143 -1.12 7.22 -4.30
N LEU A 144 -1.70 6.29 -5.08
CA LEU A 144 -2.30 6.60 -6.38
C LEU A 144 -3.55 7.49 -6.24
N PHE A 145 -4.41 7.23 -5.25
CA PHE A 145 -5.59 8.05 -4.96
C PHE A 145 -5.18 9.50 -4.60
N GLU A 146 -4.16 9.66 -3.75
CA GLU A 146 -3.65 10.99 -3.38
C GLU A 146 -3.03 11.72 -4.58
N GLU A 147 -2.31 11.01 -5.44
CA GLU A 147 -1.70 11.60 -6.65
C GLU A 147 -2.74 12.08 -7.66
N GLN A 148 -3.86 11.37 -7.80
CA GLN A 148 -4.96 11.72 -8.72
C GLN A 148 -5.85 12.86 -8.20
N LEU A 149 -5.89 13.09 -6.89
CA LEU A 149 -6.84 14.02 -6.27
C LEU A 149 -6.70 15.49 -6.73
N PRO A 150 -5.51 16.08 -6.88
CA PRO A 150 -5.37 17.45 -7.41
C PRO A 150 -6.04 17.63 -8.77
N ASP A 151 -5.90 16.65 -9.66
CA ASP A 151 -6.41 16.71 -11.02
C ASP A 151 -7.94 16.59 -11.02
N ALA A 152 -8.49 15.73 -10.16
CA ALA A 152 -9.93 15.64 -9.93
C ALA A 152 -10.51 16.96 -9.39
N VAL A 153 -9.83 17.61 -8.43
CA VAL A 153 -10.27 18.90 -7.90
C VAL A 153 -10.19 19.99 -8.97
N GLU A 154 -9.17 20.00 -9.83
CA GLU A 154 -9.09 20.94 -10.95
C GLU A 154 -10.21 20.74 -11.97
N LEU A 155 -10.60 19.50 -12.25
CA LEU A 155 -11.73 19.19 -13.11
C LEU A 155 -13.04 19.74 -12.54
N ILE A 156 -13.26 19.55 -11.23
CA ILE A 156 -14.40 20.13 -10.51
C ILE A 156 -14.38 21.66 -10.61
N VAL A 157 -13.24 22.29 -10.34
CA VAL A 157 -13.09 23.75 -10.41
C VAL A 157 -13.44 24.28 -11.81
N ARG A 158 -12.96 23.62 -12.87
CA ARG A 158 -13.27 24.01 -14.25
C ARG A 158 -14.76 23.92 -14.53
N SER A 159 -15.41 22.83 -14.13
CA SER A 159 -16.85 22.63 -14.27
C SER A 159 -17.65 23.72 -13.52
N LEU A 160 -17.30 23.98 -12.26
CA LEU A 160 -17.95 25.02 -11.45
C LEU A 160 -17.79 26.44 -12.03
N ARG A 161 -16.62 26.76 -12.63
CA ARG A 161 -16.38 28.07 -13.28
C ARG A 161 -17.26 28.31 -14.50
N VAL A 162 -17.68 27.24 -15.17
CA VAL A 162 -18.63 27.31 -16.30
C VAL A 162 -20.08 27.39 -15.80
N GLY A 163 -20.30 27.33 -14.48
CA GLY A 163 -21.61 27.47 -13.84
C GLY A 163 -22.34 26.14 -13.65
N HIS A 164 -21.67 25.00 -13.88
CA HIS A 164 -22.29 23.71 -13.59
C HIS A 164 -22.47 23.49 -12.09
N PRO A 165 -23.55 22.81 -11.67
CA PRO A 165 -23.68 22.36 -10.29
C PRO A 165 -22.53 21.45 -9.85
N PHE A 166 -22.26 21.41 -8.56
CA PHE A 166 -21.26 20.50 -7.99
C PHE A 166 -21.58 19.02 -8.29
N SER A 167 -22.86 18.65 -8.31
CA SER A 167 -23.31 17.30 -8.67
C SER A 167 -22.88 16.85 -10.06
N SER A 168 -23.04 17.72 -11.05
CA SER A 168 -22.57 17.48 -12.41
C SER A 168 -21.05 17.38 -12.45
N SER A 169 -20.35 18.20 -11.66
CA SER A 169 -18.88 18.17 -11.57
C SER A 169 -18.34 16.85 -11.03
N VAL A 170 -19.01 16.25 -10.04
CA VAL A 170 -18.71 14.89 -9.53
C VAL A 170 -18.89 13.84 -10.62
N SER A 171 -19.92 13.97 -11.46
CA SER A 171 -20.17 13.05 -12.58
C SER A 171 -19.08 13.16 -13.67
N ILE A 172 -18.58 14.37 -13.92
CA ILE A 172 -17.45 14.58 -14.86
C ILE A 172 -16.19 13.90 -14.32
N VAL A 173 -15.91 14.03 -13.01
CA VAL A 173 -14.78 13.32 -12.37
C VAL A 173 -14.94 11.81 -12.49
N ALA A 174 -16.15 11.29 -12.28
CA ALA A 174 -16.43 9.88 -12.46
C ALA A 174 -16.14 9.40 -13.90
N GLN A 175 -16.35 10.23 -14.92
CA GLN A 175 -16.14 9.81 -16.31
C GLN A 175 -14.68 9.97 -16.78
N GLU A 176 -14.00 11.03 -16.34
CA GLU A 176 -12.69 11.42 -16.85
C GLU A 176 -11.51 10.87 -16.04
N MET A 177 -11.72 10.56 -14.75
CA MET A 177 -10.63 10.11 -13.89
C MET A 177 -10.45 8.58 -13.94
N PRO A 178 -9.20 8.10 -14.03
CA PRO A 178 -8.93 6.67 -13.91
C PRO A 178 -9.20 6.17 -12.48
N ASP A 179 -9.22 4.85 -12.33
CA ASP A 179 -9.27 4.23 -11.01
C ASP A 179 -7.99 4.47 -10.21
N PRO A 180 -8.08 4.51 -8.87
CA PRO A 180 -9.26 4.26 -8.03
C PRO A 180 -10.23 5.43 -7.88
N LEU A 181 -9.86 6.65 -8.27
CA LEU A 181 -10.66 7.84 -8.00
C LEU A 181 -11.95 7.88 -8.84
N GLY A 182 -11.88 7.50 -10.11
CA GLY A 182 -13.03 7.45 -11.03
C GLY A 182 -14.19 6.61 -10.50
N THR A 183 -13.93 5.35 -10.11
CA THR A 183 -14.97 4.48 -9.53
C THR A 183 -15.57 5.06 -8.26
N GLU A 184 -14.76 5.61 -7.35
CA GLU A 184 -15.24 6.13 -6.07
C GLU A 184 -16.13 7.38 -6.24
N PHE A 185 -15.79 8.28 -7.16
CA PHE A 185 -16.64 9.40 -7.52
C PHE A 185 -17.86 8.96 -8.34
N GLY A 186 -17.75 7.89 -9.12
CA GLY A 186 -18.87 7.25 -9.82
C GLY A 186 -19.92 6.70 -8.87
N ILE A 187 -19.49 6.01 -7.81
CA ILE A 187 -20.39 5.55 -6.74
C ILE A 187 -21.12 6.75 -6.13
N ILE A 188 -20.41 7.86 -5.83
CA ILE A 188 -21.07 9.07 -5.30
C ILE A 188 -22.11 9.64 -6.30
N ALA A 189 -21.79 9.68 -7.59
CA ALA A 189 -22.72 10.16 -8.62
C ALA A 189 -23.97 9.27 -8.74
N ASP A 190 -23.80 7.95 -8.65
CA ASP A 190 -24.90 6.99 -8.67
C ASP A 190 -25.75 7.14 -7.39
N GLU A 191 -25.12 7.20 -6.21
CA GLU A 191 -25.79 7.44 -4.93
C GLU A 191 -26.66 8.70 -4.96
N ALA A 192 -26.15 9.76 -5.60
CA ALA A 192 -26.90 11.00 -5.81
C ALA A 192 -28.12 10.84 -6.72
N THR A 193 -27.98 10.02 -7.78
CA THR A 193 -29.07 9.72 -8.71
C THR A 193 -30.22 8.96 -7.99
N TYR A 194 -29.88 8.13 -7.00
CA TYR A 194 -30.84 7.44 -6.14
C TYR A 194 -31.27 8.26 -4.90
N GLY A 195 -30.99 9.57 -4.89
CA GLY A 195 -31.53 10.50 -3.89
C GLY A 195 -30.69 10.68 -2.62
N MET A 196 -29.47 10.14 -2.55
CA MET A 196 -28.56 10.47 -1.44
C MET A 196 -27.92 11.85 -1.62
N GLU A 197 -27.60 12.52 -0.52
CA GLU A 197 -26.90 13.80 -0.60
C GLU A 197 -25.43 13.56 -1.00
N ILE A 198 -24.94 14.34 -1.97
CA ILE A 198 -23.56 14.22 -2.48
C ILE A 198 -22.54 14.57 -1.40
N THR A 199 -22.82 15.60 -0.61
CA THR A 199 -21.98 16.05 0.51
C THR A 199 -21.84 14.94 1.57
N GLU A 200 -22.94 14.25 1.89
CA GLU A 200 -22.96 13.10 2.80
C GLU A 200 -22.14 11.93 2.22
N SER A 201 -22.34 11.61 0.94
CA SER A 201 -21.64 10.52 0.26
C SER A 201 -20.13 10.79 0.18
N LEU A 202 -19.75 12.04 -0.07
CA LEU A 202 -18.36 12.52 -0.06
C LEU A 202 -17.74 12.46 1.34
N ASN A 203 -18.48 12.81 2.40
CA ASN A 203 -18.01 12.66 3.78
C ASN A 203 -17.75 11.18 4.12
N ARG A 204 -18.68 10.29 3.78
CA ARG A 204 -18.52 8.83 3.97
C ARG A 204 -17.30 8.31 3.23
N LEU A 205 -17.00 8.83 2.04
CA LEU A 205 -15.79 8.50 1.29
C LEU A 205 -14.53 8.99 2.03
N ALA A 206 -14.54 10.24 2.51
CA ALA A 206 -13.41 10.86 3.19
C ALA A 206 -13.05 10.18 4.53
N GLU A 207 -14.05 9.76 5.29
CA GLU A 207 -13.86 8.98 6.52
C GLU A 207 -13.23 7.62 6.22
N ARG A 208 -13.67 6.95 5.14
CA ARG A 208 -13.22 5.60 4.79
C ARG A 208 -11.81 5.55 4.21
N ILE A 209 -11.51 6.41 3.26
CA ILE A 209 -10.21 6.42 2.56
C ILE A 209 -9.12 7.05 3.44
N SER A 210 -9.51 7.88 4.41
CA SER A 210 -8.62 8.46 5.42
C SER A 210 -7.48 9.33 4.85
N VAL A 211 -7.60 9.78 3.60
CA VAL A 211 -6.69 10.74 2.95
C VAL A 211 -7.01 12.15 3.46
N GLN A 212 -5.96 12.86 3.89
CA GLN A 212 -6.11 14.18 4.50
C GLN A 212 -6.74 15.21 3.56
N ASP A 213 -6.31 15.23 2.31
CA ASP A 213 -6.81 16.21 1.33
C ASP A 213 -8.25 15.94 0.91
N LEU A 214 -8.65 14.67 0.91
CA LEU A 214 -10.03 14.28 0.64
C LEU A 214 -10.95 14.75 1.77
N ARG A 215 -10.49 14.68 3.03
CA ARG A 215 -11.18 15.29 4.16
C ARG A 215 -11.29 16.81 4.01
N PHE A 216 -10.22 17.48 3.57
CA PHE A 216 -10.28 18.93 3.31
C PHE A 216 -11.25 19.27 2.18
N LEU A 217 -11.27 18.48 1.10
CA LEU A 217 -12.25 18.63 0.03
C LEU A 217 -13.68 18.50 0.56
N ALA A 218 -13.96 17.43 1.32
CA ALA A 218 -15.28 17.19 1.88
C ALA A 218 -15.72 18.34 2.81
N VAL A 219 -14.86 18.79 3.71
CA VAL A 219 -15.13 19.93 4.61
C VAL A 219 -15.40 21.21 3.82
N ALA A 220 -14.55 21.53 2.82
CA ALA A 220 -14.73 22.71 1.98
C ALA A 220 -16.07 22.69 1.26
N VAL A 221 -16.46 21.55 0.68
CA VAL A 221 -17.75 21.40 -0.01
C VAL A 221 -18.93 21.56 0.96
N ASN A 222 -18.89 20.94 2.15
CA ASN A 222 -19.96 21.08 3.15
C ASN A 222 -20.16 22.54 3.58
N ILE A 223 -19.07 23.25 3.90
CA ILE A 223 -19.14 24.65 4.34
C ILE A 223 -19.67 25.53 3.20
N GLN A 224 -19.18 25.32 2.00
CA GLN A 224 -19.41 26.23 0.90
C GLN A 224 -20.76 26.01 0.19
N SER A 225 -21.26 24.78 0.18
CA SER A 225 -22.62 24.46 -0.30
C SER A 225 -23.70 25.08 0.59
N GLN A 226 -23.47 25.17 1.91
CA GLN A 226 -24.39 25.79 2.87
C GLN A 226 -24.34 27.33 2.85
N SER A 227 -23.17 27.92 2.61
CA SER A 227 -22.95 29.37 2.67
C SER A 227 -23.06 30.10 1.33
N GLY A 228 -23.19 29.37 0.20
CA GLY A 228 -23.46 29.94 -1.12
C GLY A 228 -22.34 30.78 -1.76
N GLY A 229 -21.18 30.89 -1.13
CA GLY A 229 -20.00 31.57 -1.67
C GLY A 229 -19.24 30.77 -2.75
N ASN A 230 -18.05 31.26 -3.13
CA ASN A 230 -17.33 30.83 -4.33
C ASN A 230 -16.59 29.49 -4.16
N LEU A 231 -17.32 28.38 -4.27
CA LEU A 231 -16.76 27.01 -4.22
C LEU A 231 -15.61 26.80 -5.21
N ALA A 232 -15.70 27.38 -6.41
CA ALA A 232 -14.65 27.24 -7.42
C ALA A 232 -13.32 27.86 -6.95
N GLU A 233 -13.34 28.96 -6.20
CA GLU A 233 -12.15 29.62 -5.68
C GLU A 233 -11.52 28.85 -4.52
N VAL A 234 -12.35 28.40 -3.57
CA VAL A 234 -11.87 27.58 -2.44
C VAL A 234 -11.23 26.28 -2.93
N LEU A 235 -11.89 25.58 -3.86
CA LEU A 235 -11.36 24.35 -4.43
C LEU A 235 -10.12 24.60 -5.32
N ALA A 236 -10.03 25.75 -6.00
CA ALA A 236 -8.82 26.12 -6.74
C ALA A 236 -7.62 26.32 -5.81
N GLY A 237 -7.82 26.99 -4.67
CA GLY A 237 -6.80 27.13 -3.63
C GLY A 237 -6.36 25.77 -3.09
N LEU A 238 -7.32 24.89 -2.81
CA LEU A 238 -7.04 23.52 -2.35
C LEU A 238 -6.19 22.73 -3.36
N ALA A 239 -6.55 22.75 -4.66
CA ALA A 239 -5.78 22.07 -5.70
C ALA A 239 -4.32 22.55 -5.76
N VAL A 240 -4.10 23.87 -5.67
CA VAL A 240 -2.75 24.47 -5.66
C VAL A 240 -1.97 24.03 -4.42
N VAL A 241 -2.59 24.00 -3.24
CA VAL A 241 -1.95 23.56 -2.00
C VAL A 241 -1.53 22.09 -2.09
N ILE A 242 -2.43 21.21 -2.53
CA ILE A 242 -2.13 19.77 -2.65
C ILE A 242 -0.98 19.56 -3.65
N ARG A 243 -1.05 20.17 -4.83
CA ARG A 243 0.00 20.05 -5.86
C ARG A 243 1.34 20.60 -5.39
N SER A 244 1.34 21.71 -4.64
CA SER A 244 2.55 22.27 -4.04
C SER A 244 3.19 21.30 -3.04
N ARG A 245 2.37 20.62 -2.22
CA ARG A 245 2.83 19.60 -1.29
C ARG A 245 3.47 18.41 -2.00
N PHE A 246 2.85 17.90 -3.07
CA PHE A 246 3.44 16.84 -3.89
C PHE A 246 4.77 17.25 -4.53
N LYS A 247 4.84 18.48 -5.06
CA LYS A 247 6.07 19.02 -5.64
C LYS A 247 7.19 19.10 -4.60
N LEU A 248 6.86 19.50 -3.37
CA LEU A 248 7.81 19.53 -2.25
C LEU A 248 8.30 18.11 -1.91
N PHE A 249 7.40 17.14 -1.75
CA PHE A 249 7.77 15.75 -1.47
C PHE A 249 8.65 15.14 -2.58
N ARG A 250 8.29 15.35 -3.85
CA ARG A 250 9.10 14.91 -5.00
C ARG A 250 10.48 15.54 -4.99
N ARG A 251 10.57 16.85 -4.69
CA ARG A 251 11.85 17.56 -4.59
C ARG A 251 12.71 17.02 -3.44
N VAL A 252 12.13 16.79 -2.26
CA VAL A 252 12.85 16.20 -1.12
C VAL A 252 13.31 14.78 -1.44
N LYS A 253 12.47 13.96 -2.10
CA LYS A 253 12.84 12.61 -2.54
C LYS A 253 14.01 12.64 -3.54
N ALA A 254 13.99 13.57 -4.50
CA ALA A 254 15.05 13.73 -5.47
C ALA A 254 16.38 14.17 -4.83
N ILE A 255 16.35 15.19 -3.96
CA ILE A 255 17.54 15.69 -3.28
C ILE A 255 18.12 14.63 -2.32
N THR A 256 17.26 13.89 -1.61
CA THR A 256 17.73 12.85 -0.67
C THR A 256 18.14 11.55 -1.36
N ALA A 257 17.85 11.35 -2.65
CA ALA A 257 18.15 10.10 -3.35
C ALA A 257 19.65 9.83 -3.43
N GLU A 258 20.45 10.85 -3.73
CA GLU A 258 21.92 10.73 -3.82
C GLU A 258 22.52 10.37 -2.45
N ALA A 259 22.14 11.11 -1.40
CA ALA A 259 22.59 10.84 -0.03
C ALA A 259 22.16 9.44 0.46
N LYS A 260 20.95 8.98 0.09
CA LYS A 260 20.46 7.62 0.35
C LYS A 260 21.35 6.57 -0.29
N TRP A 261 21.66 6.73 -1.57
CA TRP A 261 22.47 5.79 -2.33
C TRP A 261 23.91 5.73 -1.82
N SER A 262 24.55 6.88 -1.64
CA SER A 262 25.91 6.97 -1.09
C SER A 262 25.97 6.36 0.31
N GLY A 263 24.99 6.68 1.15
CA GLY A 263 24.83 6.12 2.48
C GLY A 263 24.73 4.60 2.50
N TRP A 264 23.82 4.04 1.69
CA TRP A 264 23.61 2.60 1.60
C TRP A 264 24.86 1.88 1.07
N PHE A 265 25.52 2.44 0.06
CA PHE A 265 26.77 1.91 -0.48
C PHE A 265 27.86 1.86 0.59
N LEU A 266 28.07 2.96 1.32
CA LEU A 266 29.07 3.03 2.39
C LEU A 266 28.77 2.06 3.53
N SER A 267 27.50 1.90 3.91
CA SER A 267 27.08 0.94 4.94
C SER A 267 27.31 -0.53 4.52
N MET A 268 27.16 -0.86 3.24
CA MET A 268 27.38 -2.22 2.74
C MET A 268 28.85 -2.53 2.42
N PHE A 269 29.67 -1.51 2.17
CA PHE A 269 31.05 -1.67 1.74
C PHE A 269 31.88 -2.61 2.65
N PRO A 270 31.84 -2.54 4.00
CA PRO A 270 32.61 -3.43 4.85
C PRO A 270 32.21 -4.91 4.72
N LEU A 271 30.91 -5.18 4.55
CA LEU A 271 30.40 -6.54 4.35
C LEU A 271 30.81 -7.09 2.98
N LEU A 272 30.70 -6.26 1.93
CA LEU A 272 31.15 -6.61 0.58
C LEU A 272 32.66 -6.88 0.54
N ALA A 273 33.46 -6.09 1.25
CA ALA A 273 34.90 -6.29 1.34
C ALA A 273 35.26 -7.63 1.98
N ILE A 274 34.61 -8.00 3.10
CA ILE A 274 34.83 -9.31 3.76
C ILE A 274 34.49 -10.47 2.81
N ILE A 275 33.35 -10.39 2.12
CA ILE A 275 32.94 -11.41 1.14
C ILE A 275 33.95 -11.51 0.00
N MET A 276 34.38 -10.37 -0.56
CA MET A 276 35.36 -10.35 -1.65
C MET A 276 36.71 -10.93 -1.23
N ILE A 277 37.19 -10.60 -0.02
CA ILE A 277 38.44 -11.15 0.52
C ILE A 277 38.32 -12.67 0.66
N GLN A 278 37.24 -13.20 1.24
CA GLN A 278 37.02 -14.65 1.34
C GLN A 278 36.91 -15.35 -0.03
N LEU A 279 36.41 -14.68 -1.07
CA LEU A 279 36.34 -15.27 -2.42
C LEU A 279 37.70 -15.29 -3.12
N VAL A 280 38.51 -14.25 -2.92
CA VAL A 280 39.84 -14.13 -3.55
C VAL A 280 40.87 -14.97 -2.80
N GLU A 281 40.84 -14.94 -1.47
CA GLU A 281 41.77 -15.63 -0.59
C GLU A 281 41.00 -16.25 0.59
N PRO A 282 40.49 -17.49 0.44
CA PRO A 282 39.62 -18.13 1.42
C PRO A 282 40.20 -18.27 2.82
N ASN A 283 41.53 -18.38 2.91
CA ASN A 283 42.25 -18.63 4.16
C ASN A 283 42.80 -17.33 4.79
N TYR A 284 42.42 -16.14 4.28
CA TYR A 284 42.97 -14.85 4.72
C TYR A 284 42.78 -14.59 6.23
N TYR A 285 41.72 -15.13 6.83
CA TYR A 285 41.39 -14.89 8.24
C TYR A 285 41.77 -16.05 9.18
N ASP A 286 42.21 -17.20 8.68
CA ASP A 286 42.38 -18.45 9.45
C ASP A 286 43.29 -18.26 10.68
N ASP A 287 44.43 -17.57 10.51
CA ASP A 287 45.39 -17.32 11.59
C ASP A 287 44.83 -16.42 12.70
N VAL A 288 43.89 -15.53 12.36
CA VAL A 288 43.30 -14.57 13.29
C VAL A 288 42.05 -15.15 13.95
N GLU A 289 41.33 -16.04 13.27
CA GLU A 289 40.13 -16.70 13.77
C GLU A 289 40.39 -17.51 15.05
N GLU A 290 41.58 -18.11 15.18
CA GLU A 290 41.97 -18.89 16.37
C GLU A 290 42.31 -18.01 17.60
N THR A 291 42.44 -16.70 17.43
CA THR A 291 42.78 -15.78 18.53
C THR A 291 41.55 -15.48 19.40
N SER A 292 41.71 -15.52 20.72
CA SER A 292 40.63 -15.25 21.70
C SER A 292 39.98 -13.86 21.58
N LEU A 293 40.64 -12.91 20.91
CA LEU A 293 40.14 -11.55 20.65
C LEU A 293 39.29 -11.42 19.36
N PHE A 294 39.27 -12.42 18.49
CA PHE A 294 38.58 -12.35 17.20
C PHE A 294 37.06 -12.17 17.36
N ILE A 295 36.42 -13.00 18.18
CA ILE A 295 34.97 -12.94 18.42
C ILE A 295 34.56 -11.59 19.05
N PRO A 296 35.21 -11.10 20.14
CA PRO A 296 34.93 -9.77 20.67
C PRO A 296 35.11 -8.63 19.64
N ALA A 297 36.16 -8.68 18.83
CA ALA A 297 36.40 -7.66 17.80
C ALA A 297 35.29 -7.65 16.73
N MET A 298 34.86 -8.83 16.28
CA MET A 298 33.75 -8.96 15.31
C MET A 298 32.42 -8.45 15.88
N ILE A 299 32.16 -8.64 17.17
CA ILE A 299 30.98 -8.06 17.84
C ILE A 299 31.05 -6.54 17.84
N VAL A 300 32.21 -5.95 18.15
CA VAL A 300 32.40 -4.49 18.13
C VAL A 300 32.19 -3.92 16.72
N VAL A 301 32.73 -4.58 15.68
CA VAL A 301 32.51 -4.22 14.28
C VAL A 301 31.02 -4.31 13.92
N GLY A 302 30.34 -5.39 14.32
CA GLY A 302 28.91 -5.55 14.11
C GLY A 302 28.08 -4.44 14.76
N ILE A 303 28.41 -4.05 15.99
CA ILE A 303 27.76 -2.92 16.68
C ILE A 303 28.02 -1.61 15.92
N MET A 304 29.26 -1.36 15.49
CA MET A 304 29.59 -0.16 14.69
C MET A 304 28.81 -0.10 13.38
N LEU A 305 28.61 -1.23 12.69
CA LEU A 305 27.80 -1.29 11.47
C LEU A 305 26.33 -0.97 11.76
N VAL A 306 25.77 -1.50 12.86
CA VAL A 306 24.40 -1.18 13.27
C VAL A 306 24.26 0.31 13.59
N VAL A 307 25.20 0.87 14.34
CA VAL A 307 25.25 2.31 14.65
C VAL A 307 25.36 3.15 13.38
N ASN A 308 26.21 2.74 12.42
CA ASN A 308 26.33 3.39 11.11
C ASN A 308 24.98 3.41 10.37
N ILE A 309 24.28 2.28 10.29
CA ILE A 309 22.97 2.18 9.62
C ILE A 309 21.93 3.08 10.31
N ILE A 310 21.90 3.10 11.64
CA ILE A 310 20.99 3.97 12.41
C ILE A 310 21.29 5.44 12.13
N TYR A 311 22.56 5.85 12.17
CA TYR A 311 22.99 7.21 11.90
C TYR A 311 22.63 7.65 10.47
N MET A 312 22.91 6.79 9.49
CA MET A 312 22.55 7.03 8.09
C MET A 312 21.04 7.20 7.93
N ARG A 313 20.24 6.32 8.55
CA ARG A 313 18.77 6.43 8.52
C ARG A 313 18.28 7.73 9.16
N ALA A 314 18.90 8.19 10.25
CA ALA A 314 18.55 9.43 10.92
C ALA A 314 18.87 10.67 10.05
N MET A 315 20.06 10.71 9.44
CA MET A 315 20.51 11.84 8.61
C MET A 315 19.66 12.01 7.34
N VAL A 316 19.14 10.90 6.82
CA VAL A 316 18.45 10.83 5.53
C VAL A 316 16.92 10.94 5.65
N ASN A 317 16.37 10.73 6.85
CA ASN A 317 14.94 10.82 7.09
C ASN A 317 14.50 12.27 7.31
N ILE A 318 14.35 13.01 6.21
CA ILE A 318 13.76 14.36 6.25
C ILE A 318 12.25 14.20 6.42
N LYS A 319 11.74 14.55 7.60
CA LYS A 319 10.30 14.75 7.82
C LYS A 319 9.91 16.06 7.14
N VAL A 320 8.94 16.00 6.24
CA VAL A 320 8.33 17.14 5.56
C VAL A 320 6.88 17.22 5.99
#